data_AF-A0A7W6LRD7-F1
#
_entry.id   AF-A0A7W6LRD7-F1
#
_cell.length_a   1.000
_cell.length_b   1.000
_cell.length_c   1.000
_cell.angle_alpha   90.00
_cell.angle_beta   90.00
_cell.angle_gamma   90.00
#
_symmetry.space_group_name_H-M   'P 1'
#
loop_
_entity.id
_entity.type
_entity.pdbx_description
1 polymer ?
#
loop_
_entity_poly.entity_id
_entity_poly.type
_entity_poly.pdbx_seq_one_letter_code
_entity_poly.pdbx_strand_id
1 'polypeptide(L)'
;MMGAASEILPPIDSAPLEPFAIPILLDEEGYAWIPHGFRAGLFMWMHVGEGAAIGWAPIPELDKALVTIWGGNPFAPTDEAIAFVVSRRGLRGIIDMLTSIERQMEPHP
;
A
#
# COMPACT_ATOMS: atom_id res chain seq x y z
N MET A 1 6.50 -26.86 -18.60
CA MET A 1 7.39 -25.69 -18.49
C MET A 1 6.90 -24.86 -17.31
N MET A 2 7.58 -24.95 -16.16
CA MET A 2 7.35 -24.01 -15.05
C MET A 2 7.94 -22.68 -15.48
N GLY A 3 7.09 -21.67 -15.67
CA GLY A 3 7.53 -20.31 -15.95
C GLY A 3 8.47 -19.84 -14.84
N ALA A 4 9.55 -19.17 -15.23
CA ALA A 4 10.46 -18.53 -14.29
C ALA A 4 9.62 -17.72 -13.30
N ALA A 5 9.59 -18.14 -12.04
CA ALA A 5 9.12 -17.30 -10.96
C ALA A 5 9.93 -16.02 -11.09
N SER A 6 9.29 -14.93 -11.49
CA SER A 6 9.88 -13.59 -11.52
C SER A 6 10.73 -13.46 -10.26
N GLU A 7 12.04 -13.30 -10.40
CA GLU A 7 12.91 -13.06 -9.25
C GLU A 7 12.34 -11.82 -8.55
N ILE A 8 11.63 -12.05 -7.46
CA ILE A 8 11.05 -10.97 -6.66
C ILE A 8 12.25 -10.27 -6.05
N LEU A 9 12.48 -9.03 -6.51
CA LEU A 9 13.63 -8.22 -6.14
C LEU A 9 13.84 -8.19 -4.62
N PRO A 10 15.10 -8.14 -4.14
CA PRO A 10 15.38 -8.06 -2.72
C PRO A 10 14.71 -6.81 -2.12
N PRO A 11 14.16 -6.88 -0.90
CA PRO A 11 13.50 -5.73 -0.28
C PRO A 11 14.51 -4.62 0.01
N ILE A 12 14.26 -3.43 -0.55
CA ILE A 12 14.99 -2.19 -0.25
C ILE A 12 14.83 -1.89 1.25
N ASP A 13 15.87 -1.37 1.91
CA ASP A 13 15.79 -0.96 3.31
C ASP A 13 14.69 0.09 3.51
N SER A 14 13.87 -0.08 4.54
CA SER A 14 12.74 0.78 4.86
C SER A 14 13.22 2.09 5.47
N ALA A 15 13.58 3.06 4.63
CA ALA A 15 13.68 4.45 5.05
C ALA A 15 12.30 4.95 5.52
N PRO A 16 12.23 5.90 6.48
CA PRO A 16 10.98 6.55 6.84
C PRO A 16 10.27 7.10 5.61
N LEU A 17 8.96 6.88 5.53
CA LEU A 17 8.15 7.43 4.44
C LEU A 17 7.81 8.88 4.77
N GLU A 18 8.29 9.80 3.93
CA GLU A 18 7.90 11.20 3.97
C GLU A 18 6.50 11.38 3.34
N PRO A 19 5.68 12.34 3.82
CA PRO A 19 4.42 12.67 3.17
C PRO A 19 4.67 13.15 1.75
N PHE A 20 3.65 13.07 0.88
CA PHE A 20 3.76 13.67 -0.44
C PHE A 20 4.08 15.16 -0.32
N ALA A 21 5.11 15.62 -1.04
CA ALA A 21 5.57 17.00 -1.00
C ALA A 21 4.55 18.01 -1.59
N ILE A 22 3.49 17.52 -2.21
CA ILE A 22 2.40 18.30 -2.79
C ILE A 22 1.09 17.97 -2.08
N PRO A 23 0.21 18.98 -1.86
CA PRO A 23 -1.12 18.72 -1.32
C PRO A 23 -1.92 17.80 -2.25
N ILE A 24 -2.60 16.82 -1.66
CA ILE A 24 -3.57 15.97 -2.36
C ILE A 24 -4.95 16.56 -2.08
N LEU A 25 -5.68 16.91 -3.15
CA LEU A 25 -7.03 17.46 -3.07
C LEU A 25 -8.01 16.43 -3.60
N LEU A 26 -9.03 16.14 -2.80
CA LEU A 26 -10.17 15.33 -3.23
C LEU A 26 -11.20 16.24 -3.91
N ASP A 27 -11.82 15.73 -4.97
CA ASP A 27 -13.01 16.36 -5.55
C ASP A 27 -14.29 16.01 -4.76
N GLU A 28 -15.43 16.50 -5.24
CA GLU A 28 -16.74 16.28 -4.61
C GLU A 28 -17.20 14.81 -4.65
N GLU A 29 -16.61 14.00 -5.53
CA GLU A 29 -16.91 12.58 -5.70
C GLU A 29 -15.88 11.67 -4.98
N GLY A 30 -14.91 12.25 -4.28
CA GLY A 30 -13.90 11.51 -3.51
C GLY A 30 -12.71 11.00 -4.34
N TYR A 31 -12.46 11.57 -5.52
CA TYR A 31 -11.31 11.22 -6.36
C TYR A 31 -10.16 12.21 -6.21
N ALA A 32 -8.93 11.74 -6.42
CA ALA A 32 -7.73 12.56 -6.37
C ALA A 32 -6.65 12.12 -7.37
N TRP A 33 -5.76 13.05 -7.72
CA TRP A 33 -4.53 12.75 -8.47
C TRP A 33 -3.42 12.33 -7.51
N ILE A 34 -3.08 11.04 -7.50
CA ILE A 34 -2.07 10.46 -6.61
C ILE A 34 -0.74 10.27 -7.35
N PRO A 35 0.41 10.72 -6.80
CA PRO A 35 1.72 10.44 -7.39
C PRO A 35 1.97 8.95 -7.61
N HIS A 36 2.45 8.58 -8.79
CA HIS A 36 2.67 7.17 -9.12
C HIS A 36 3.92 6.63 -8.40
N GLY A 37 3.74 5.65 -7.50
CA GLY A 37 4.80 5.13 -6.62
C GLY A 37 6.04 4.54 -7.32
N PHE A 38 5.93 4.15 -8.60
CA PHE A 38 7.07 3.60 -9.38
C PHE A 38 7.52 4.45 -10.57
N ARG A 39 6.83 5.55 -10.89
CA ARG A 39 7.08 6.33 -12.12
C ARG A 39 7.07 7.81 -11.78
N ALA A 40 8.26 8.35 -11.52
CA ALA A 40 8.42 9.74 -11.15
C ALA A 40 7.79 10.68 -12.20
N GLY A 41 7.08 11.71 -11.72
CA GLY A 41 6.39 12.70 -12.56
C GLY A 41 5.06 12.24 -13.15
N LEU A 42 4.63 10.99 -12.93
CA LEU A 42 3.30 10.52 -13.32
C LEU A 42 2.33 10.54 -12.14
N PHE A 43 1.05 10.69 -12.47
CA PHE A 43 -0.07 10.70 -11.53
C PHE A 43 -1.12 9.70 -11.98
N MET A 44 -1.86 9.16 -11.00
CA MET A 44 -3.00 8.29 -11.21
C MET A 44 -4.24 9.01 -10.70
N TRP A 45 -5.29 9.08 -11.52
CA TRP A 45 -6.60 9.50 -11.07
C TRP A 45 -7.32 8.31 -10.46
N MET A 46 -7.62 8.36 -9.17
CA MET A 46 -8.21 7.24 -8.45
C MET A 46 -9.16 7.71 -7.37
N HIS A 47 -10.15 6.87 -7.08
CA HIS A 47 -11.05 7.09 -5.96
C HIS A 47 -10.30 6.86 -4.64
N VAL A 48 -10.61 7.68 -3.64
CA VAL A 48 -9.98 7.63 -2.31
C VAL A 48 -11.00 7.05 -1.34
N GLY A 49 -10.88 5.75 -1.09
CA GLY A 49 -11.76 5.05 -0.14
C GLY A 49 -11.57 5.50 1.31
N GLU A 50 -12.67 5.55 2.05
CA GLU A 50 -12.66 5.80 3.49
C GLU A 50 -12.49 4.49 4.27
N GLY A 51 -11.27 4.24 4.73
CA GLY A 51 -10.89 3.02 5.45
C GLY A 51 -10.41 1.90 4.53
N ALA A 52 -9.95 0.82 5.16
CA ALA A 52 -9.49 -0.37 4.48
C ALA A 52 -9.66 -1.63 5.33
N ALA A 53 -9.78 -2.79 4.68
CA ALA A 53 -9.71 -4.10 5.30
C ALA A 53 -8.52 -4.90 4.75
N ILE A 54 -7.96 -5.79 5.58
CA ILE A 54 -6.81 -6.64 5.20
C ILE A 54 -7.19 -8.11 5.31
N GLY A 55 -6.82 -8.88 4.30
CA GLY A 55 -6.89 -10.34 4.27
C GLY A 55 -5.50 -10.92 4.02
N TRP A 56 -5.26 -12.14 4.48
CA TRP A 56 -3.99 -12.80 4.23
C TRP A 56 -4.11 -14.33 4.21
N ALA A 57 -3.17 -14.97 3.51
CA ALA A 57 -3.00 -16.42 3.51
C ALA A 57 -1.51 -16.77 3.39
N PRO A 58 -1.03 -17.85 4.07
CA PRO A 58 0.33 -18.32 3.88
C PRO A 58 0.51 -18.96 2.50
N ILE A 59 1.69 -18.78 1.90
CA ILE A 59 2.16 -19.50 0.70
C ILE A 59 3.46 -20.23 1.06
N PRO A 60 3.37 -21.42 1.70
CA PRO A 60 4.53 -22.13 2.23
C PRO A 60 5.60 -22.44 1.19
N GLU A 61 5.19 -22.79 -0.03
CA GLU A 61 6.09 -23.12 -1.15
C GLU A 61 6.97 -21.96 -1.62
N LEU A 62 6.65 -20.72 -1.22
CA LEU A 62 7.44 -19.52 -1.53
C LEU A 62 8.08 -18.88 -0.29
N ASP A 63 7.85 -19.43 0.92
CA ASP A 63 8.14 -18.77 2.21
C ASP A 63 7.63 -17.31 2.26
N LYS A 64 6.40 -17.11 1.79
CA LYS A 64 5.73 -15.79 1.67
C LYS A 64 4.30 -15.84 2.21
N ALA A 65 3.71 -14.66 2.34
CA ALA A 65 2.28 -14.49 2.57
C ALA A 65 1.64 -13.79 1.36
N LEU A 66 0.47 -14.26 0.93
CA LEU A 66 -0.46 -13.44 0.16
C LEU A 66 -1.10 -12.43 1.10
N VAL A 67 -1.11 -11.17 0.72
CA VAL A 67 -1.81 -10.08 1.41
C VAL A 67 -2.75 -9.42 0.42
N THR A 68 -3.98 -9.19 0.86
CA THR A 68 -4.99 -8.43 0.14
C THR A 68 -5.39 -7.21 0.96
N ILE A 69 -5.50 -6.06 0.32
CA ILE A 69 -6.04 -4.84 0.90
C ILE A 69 -7.25 -4.46 0.06
N TRP A 70 -8.40 -4.30 0.72
CA TRP A 70 -9.63 -3.78 0.12
C TRP A 70 -9.87 -2.36 0.62
N GLY A 71 -10.21 -1.46 -0.30
CA GLY A 71 -10.64 -0.11 0.02
C GLY A 71 -12.06 -0.08 0.61
N GLY A 72 -12.32 0.96 1.40
CA GLY A 72 -13.61 1.17 2.04
C GLY A 72 -13.77 0.42 3.36
N ASN A 73 -14.98 0.50 3.90
CA ASN A 73 -15.35 -0.08 5.18
C ASN A 73 -16.74 -0.74 5.09
N PRO A 74 -17.20 -1.48 6.12
CA PRO A 74 -18.49 -2.18 6.06
C PRO A 74 -19.71 -1.28 5.81
N PHE A 75 -19.61 0.03 6.04
CA PHE A 75 -20.66 1.03 5.81
C PHE A 75 -20.54 1.74 4.46
N ALA A 76 -19.36 1.67 3.82
CA ALA A 76 -19.08 2.23 2.50
C ALA A 76 -18.06 1.32 1.77
N PRO A 77 -18.48 0.13 1.31
CA PRO A 77 -17.57 -0.80 0.64
C PRO A 77 -17.18 -0.27 -0.74
N THR A 78 -15.94 -0.52 -1.16
CA THR A 78 -15.50 -0.31 -2.54
C THR A 78 -15.04 -1.63 -3.16
N ASP A 79 -15.09 -1.72 -4.48
CA ASP A 79 -14.54 -2.85 -5.23
C ASP A 79 -13.02 -2.68 -5.50
N GLU A 80 -12.39 -1.65 -4.93
CA GLU A 80 -10.98 -1.37 -5.10
C GLU A 80 -10.16 -2.28 -4.21
N ALA A 81 -9.32 -3.14 -4.81
CA ALA A 81 -8.49 -4.05 -4.06
C ALA A 81 -7.13 -4.25 -4.72
N ILE A 82 -6.13 -4.53 -3.89
CA ILE A 82 -4.81 -4.98 -4.33
C ILE A 82 -4.44 -6.27 -3.62
N ALA A 83 -3.84 -7.20 -4.37
CA ALA A 83 -3.31 -8.45 -3.86
C ALA A 83 -1.82 -8.54 -4.20
N PHE A 84 -0.97 -8.91 -3.23
CA PHE A 84 0.46 -9.04 -3.43
C PHE A 84 1.06 -10.12 -2.52
N VAL A 85 2.19 -10.68 -2.94
CA VAL A 85 2.97 -11.61 -2.12
C VAL A 85 4.10 -10.87 -1.41
N VAL A 86 4.28 -11.13 -0.12
CA VAL A 86 5.27 -10.45 0.70
C VAL A 86 6.09 -11.46 1.51
N SER A 87 7.40 -11.21 1.63
CA SER A 87 8.28 -11.96 2.53
C SER A 87 8.16 -11.44 3.97
N ARG A 88 8.67 -12.17 4.96
CA ARG A 88 8.71 -11.69 6.36
C ARG A 88 9.46 -10.36 6.50
N ARG A 89 10.56 -10.18 5.76
CA ARG A 89 11.32 -8.91 5.72
C ARG A 89 10.48 -7.79 5.10
N GLY A 90 9.81 -8.06 3.97
CA GLY A 90 8.93 -7.07 3.33
C GLY A 90 7.77 -6.65 4.24
N LEU A 91 7.16 -7.59 4.95
CA LEU A 91 6.07 -7.30 5.89
C LEU A 91 6.53 -6.41 7.04
N ARG A 92 7.73 -6.64 7.58
CA ARG A 92 8.33 -5.75 8.58
C ARG A 92 8.51 -4.33 8.04
N GLY A 93 9.02 -4.18 6.81
CA GLY A 93 9.13 -2.88 6.16
C GLY A 93 7.78 -2.17 6.00
N ILE A 94 6.70 -2.90 5.65
CA ILE A 94 5.34 -2.34 5.60
C ILE A 94 4.88 -1.86 6.98
N ILE A 95 5.10 -2.67 8.03
CA ILE A 95 4.76 -2.30 9.41
C ILE A 95 5.52 -1.03 9.82
N ASP A 96 6.83 -0.97 9.56
CA ASP A 96 7.66 0.18 9.90
C ASP A 96 7.18 1.46 9.19
N MET A 97 6.76 1.34 7.91
CA MET A 97 6.16 2.47 7.16
C MET A 97 4.83 2.92 7.78
N LEU A 98 3.94 2.00 8.14
CA LEU A 98 2.67 2.34 8.78
C LEU A 98 2.87 3.01 10.15
N THR A 99 3.80 2.51 10.96
CA THR A 99 4.19 3.15 12.23
C THR A 99 4.82 4.53 12.01
N SER A 100 5.59 4.72 10.93
CA SER A 100 6.13 6.04 10.55
C SER A 100 5.01 7.04 10.22
N ILE A 101 3.97 6.61 9.51
CA ILE A 101 2.80 7.44 9.19
C ILE A 101 2.04 7.82 10.46
N GLU A 102 1.75 6.84 11.32
CA GLU A 102 1.04 7.06 12.59
C GLU A 102 1.71 8.16 13.43
N ARG A 103 3.03 8.09 13.58
CA ARG A 103 3.81 9.10 14.32
C ARG A 103 3.74 10.51 13.72
N GLN A 104 3.62 10.62 12.41
CA GLN A 104 3.55 11.92 11.72
C GLN A 104 2.14 12.52 11.78
N MET A 105 1.12 11.69 11.99
CA MET A 105 -0.27 12.14 12.18
C MET A 105 -0.52 12.65 13.61
N GLU A 106 0.36 12.35 14.57
CA GLU A 106 0.27 12.91 15.92
C GLU A 106 0.36 14.45 15.83
N PRO A 107 -0.63 15.18 16.37
CA PRO A 107 -0.61 16.63 16.34
C PRO A 107 0.64 17.14 17.07
N HIS A 108 1.44 17.97 16.41
CA HIS A 108 2.50 18.69 17.07
C HIS A 108 1.89 19.55 18.20
N PRO A 109 2.48 19.53 19.42
CA PRO A 109 1.99 20.31 20.55
C PRO A 109 1.99 21.81 20.29
#